data_AF-A0A354HS80-F1
#
_entry.id   AF-A0A354HS80-F1
#
_cell.length_a   1.000
_cell.length_b   1.000
_cell.length_c   1.000
_cell.angle_alpha   90.00
_cell.angle_beta   90.00
_cell.angle_gamma   90.00
#
_symmetry.space_group_name_H-M   'P 1'
#
loop_
_entity.id
_entity.type
_entity.pdbx_description
1 polymer ?
#
loop_
_entity_poly.entity_id
_entity_poly.type
_entity_poly.pdbx_seq_one_letter_code
_entity_poly.pdbx_strand_id
1 'polypeptide(L)' 'MTLVPMVVEQSSRGERAYDIFSRLLKDRIIFLG' A
#
# COMPACT_ATOMS: atom_id res chain seq x y z
N MET A 1 -3.71 -15.60 12.10
CA MET A 1 -3.56 -14.85 10.82
C MET A 1 -3.02 -13.49 11.16
N THR A 2 -1.87 -13.11 10.60
CA THR A 2 -1.32 -11.75 10.74
C THR A 2 -2.12 -10.80 9.85
N LEU A 3 -2.71 -9.75 10.44
CA LEU A 3 -3.45 -8.74 9.69
C LEU A 3 -2.44 -7.78 9.05
N VAL A 4 -2.50 -7.66 7.72
CA VAL A 4 -1.74 -6.65 6.99
C VAL A 4 -2.55 -5.35 7.01
N PRO A 5 -1.99 -4.22 7.47
CA PRO A 5 -2.72 -2.97 7.55
C PRO A 5 -3.06 -2.44 6.14
N MET A 6 -4.27 -1.89 6.03
CA MET A 6 -4.73 -1.17 4.86
C MET A 6 -4.48 0.31 5.05
N VAL A 7 -4.02 0.98 3.99
CA VAL A 7 -3.75 2.41 3.92
C VAL A 7 -4.56 3.05 2.81
N VAL A 8 -4.97 4.30 3.00
CA VAL A 8 -5.69 5.10 1.99
C VAL A 8 -4.72 6.13 1.43
N GLU A 9 -4.50 6.11 0.11
CA GLU A 9 -3.71 7.09 -0.61
C GLU A 9 -4.65 8.15 -1.22
N GLN A 10 -4.40 9.42 -0.89
CA GLN A 10 -5.07 10.54 -1.55
C GLN A 10 -4.33 10.92 -2.83
N SER A 11 -5.04 10.89 -3.95
CA SER A 11 -4.57 11.38 -5.25
C SER A 11 -5.46 12.50 -5.76
N SER A 12 -4.99 13.27 -6.74
CA SER A 12 -5.81 14.31 -7.40
C SER A 12 -7.08 13.78 -8.08
N ARG A 13 -7.19 12.45 -8.28
CA ARG A 13 -8.37 11.78 -8.85
C ARG A 13 -9.26 11.12 -7.77
N GLY A 14 -8.96 11.32 -6.49
CA GLY A 14 -9.69 10.75 -5.36
C GLY A 14 -8.83 9.82 -4.48
N GLU A 15 -9.50 9.07 -3.62
CA GLU A 15 -8.90 8.17 -2.64
C GLU A 15 -8.76 6.75 -3.19
N ARG A 16 -7.65 6.08 -2.87
CA ARG A 16 -7.41 4.70 -3.27
C ARG A 16 -6.85 3.89 -2.12
N ALA A 17 -7.52 2.79 -1.78
CA ALA A 17 -7.09 1.91 -0.71
C ALA A 17 -6.08 0.88 -1.21
N TYR A 18 -5.04 0.65 -0.43
CA TYR A 18 -3.96 -0.31 -0.67
C TYR A 18 -3.67 -1.08 0.61
N ASP A 19 -3.22 -2.33 0.52
CA ASP A 19 -2.42 -2.89 1.61
C ASP A 19 -1.03 -2.22 1.63
N ILE A 20 -0.38 -2.22 2.79
CA ILE A 20 0.91 -1.54 2.95
C ILE A 20 1.99 -2.03 1.97
N PHE A 21 2.00 -3.32 1.62
CA PHE A 21 3.01 -3.88 0.71
C PHE A 21 2.75 -3.46 -0.74
N SER A 22 1.50 -3.49 -1.20
CA SER A 22 1.14 -2.97 -2.52
C SER A 22 1.45 -1.48 -2.66
N ARG A 23 1.23 -0.68 -1.60
CA ARG A 23 1.57 0.74 -1.61
C ARG A 23 3.07 0.96 -1.78
N LEU A 24 3.90 0.15 -1.13
CA LEU A 24 5.37 0.24 -1.21
C LEU A 24 5.90 -0.32 -2.53
N LEU A 25 5.27 -1.37 -3.06
CA LEU A 25 5.59 -1.92 -4.38
C LEU A 25 5.33 -0.90 -5.50
N LYS A 26 4.29 -0.06 -5.37
CA LYS A 26 4.03 1.07 -6.29
C LYS A 26 5.23 2.04 -6.35
N ASP A 27 5.94 2.22 -5.23
CA ASP A 27 7.17 3.02 -5.13
C ASP A 27 8.43 2.19 -5.44
N ARG A 28 8.26 0.97 -5.96
CA ARG A 28 9.32 0.00 -6.28
C ARG A 28 10.13 -0.46 -5.07
N ILE A 29 9.55 -0.41 -3.88
CA ILE A 29 10.15 -0.93 -2.64
C ILE A 29 9.67 -2.36 -2.43
N ILE A 30 10.61 -3.31 -2.36
CA ILE A 30 10.33 -4.74 -2.17
C ILE A 30 10.95 -5.19 -0.85
N PHE A 31 10.15 -5.85 -0.02
CA PHE A 31 10.64 -6.52 1.19
C PHE A 31 11.08 -7.94 0.82
N LEU A 32 12.30 -8.28 1.20
CA LEU A 32 12.80 -9.65 1.21
C LEU A 32 12.78 -10.09 2.68
N GLY A 33 12.12 -11.21 2.95
CA GLY A 33 11.91 -11.73 4.31
C GLY A 33 13.20 -12.11 5.01
#